data_AF-A0A2H5W104-F1
#
_entry.id   AF-A0A2H5W104-F1
#
_cell.length_a   1.000
_cell.length_b   1.000
_cell.length_c   1.000
_cell.angle_alpha   90.00
_cell.angle_beta   90.00
_cell.angle_gamma   90.00
#
_symmetry.space_group_name_H-M   'P 1'
#
loop_
_entity.id
_entity.type
_entity.pdbx_description
1 polymer ?
#
loop_
_entity_poly.entity_id
_entity_poly.type
_entity_poly.pdbx_seq_one_letter_code
_entity_poly.pdbx_strand_id
1 'polypeptide(L)' 'MVTTAEEIYERIIKPLPVAERLRLLAMIAGDLAAPSPESSQRPKRNILDLHGLGADLWQGIDAQEYVTELRREWDHRSP' A
#
# COMPACT_ATOMS: atom_id res chain seq x y z
N MET A 1 -14.79 -2.38 -25.86
CA MET A 1 -15.81 -1.31 -26.01
C MET A 1 -16.05 -0.75 -24.62
N VAL A 2 -15.92 0.57 -24.44
CA VAL A 2 -16.25 1.23 -23.17
C VAL A 2 -17.74 1.51 -23.20
N THR A 3 -18.52 0.78 -22.41
CA THR A 3 -19.94 1.04 -22.23
C THR A 3 -20.09 2.27 -21.33
N THR A 4 -20.92 3.23 -21.70
CA THR A 4 -21.08 4.44 -20.88
C THR A 4 -21.90 4.16 -19.62
N ALA A 5 -21.75 4.99 -18.58
CA ALA A 5 -22.53 4.83 -17.36
C ALA A 5 -24.04 4.97 -17.64
N GLU A 6 -24.41 5.84 -18.59
CA GLU A 6 -25.77 6.07 -19.05
C GLU A 6 -26.37 4.83 -19.73
N GLU A 7 -25.58 4.13 -20.56
CA GLU A 7 -26.01 2.90 -21.21
C GLU A 7 -26.26 1.76 -20.20
N ILE A 8 -25.40 1.63 -19.19
CA ILE A 8 -25.57 0.67 -18.10
C ILE A 8 -26.81 1.01 -17.28
N TYR A 9 -27.02 2.30 -17.00
CA TYR A 9 -28.17 2.76 -16.25
C TYR A 9 -29.48 2.40 -16.95
N GLU A 10 -29.61 2.75 -18.23
CA GLU A 10 -30.83 2.51 -19.00
C GLU A 10 -31.10 1.03 -19.24
N ARG A 11 -30.06 0.23 -19.56
CA ARG A 11 -30.25 -1.18 -19.94
C ARG A 11 -30.32 -2.14 -18.76
N ILE A 12 -29.65 -1.83 -17.65
CA ILE A 12 -29.44 -2.78 -16.55
C ILE A 12 -30.05 -2.26 -15.25
N ILE A 13 -29.81 -1.00 -14.87
CA ILE A 13 -30.20 -0.50 -13.54
C ILE A 13 -31.68 -0.09 -13.50
N LYS A 14 -32.18 0.59 -14.54
CA LYS A 14 -33.54 1.12 -14.62
C LYS A 14 -34.64 0.04 -14.63
N PRO A 15 -34.46 -1.13 -15.28
CA PRO A 15 -35.46 -2.21 -15.25
C PRO A 15 -35.54 -2.97 -13.92
N LEU A 16 -34.55 -2.82 -13.01
CA LEU A 16 -34.56 -3.53 -11.74
C LEU A 16 -35.69 -3.03 -10.81
N PRO A 17 -36.24 -3.92 -9.96
CA PRO A 17 -37.13 -3.51 -8.88
C PRO A 17 -36.51 -2.44 -7.99
N VAL A 18 -37.34 -1.56 -7.43
CA VAL A 18 -36.88 -0.44 -6.59
C VAL A 18 -35.97 -0.92 -5.44
N ALA A 19 -36.29 -2.05 -4.82
CA ALA A 19 -35.49 -2.62 -3.73
C ALA A 19 -34.06 -2.98 -4.18
N GLU A 20 -33.90 -3.56 -5.36
CA GLU A 20 -32.58 -3.93 -5.90
C GLU A 20 -31.79 -2.68 -6.33
N ARG A 21 -32.46 -1.65 -6.85
CA ARG A 21 -31.81 -0.35 -7.14
C ARG A 21 -31.28 0.31 -5.87
N LEU A 22 -32.05 0.27 -4.78
CA LEU A 22 -31.62 0.78 -3.47
C LEU A 22 -30.46 -0.03 -2.88
N ARG A 23 -30.50 -1.35 -3.03
CA ARG A 23 -29.40 -2.23 -2.62
C ARG A 23 -28.11 -1.92 -3.37
N LEU A 24 -28.20 -1.75 -4.70
CA LEU A 24 -27.07 -1.39 -5.55
C LEU A 24 -26.50 -0.01 -5.14
N LEU A 25 -27.36 0.97 -4.87
CA LEU A 25 -26.95 2.28 -4.40
C LEU A 25 -26.16 2.20 -3.09
N ALA A 26 -26.62 1.38 -2.13
CA ALA A 26 -25.92 1.18 -0.86
C ALA A 26 -24.55 0.52 -1.04
N MET A 27 -24.43 -0.45 -1.95
CA MET A 27 -23.14 -1.07 -2.29
C MET A 27 -22.15 -0.05 -2.88
N ILE A 28 -22.60 0.71 -3.88
CA ILE A 28 -21.78 1.76 -4.51
C ILE A 28 -21.35 2.81 -3.49
N ALA A 29 -22.26 3.25 -2.62
CA ALA A 29 -21.94 4.20 -1.56
C ALA A 29 -20.89 3.63 -0.57
N GLY A 30 -20.97 2.34 -0.24
CA GLY A 30 -19.97 1.65 0.57
C GLY A 30 -18.60 1.61 -0.11
N ASP A 31 -18.55 1.26 -1.40
CA ASP A 31 -17.32 1.20 -2.18
C ASP A 31 -16.64 2.57 -2.32
N LEU A 32 -17.44 3.64 -2.46
CA LEU A 32 -16.94 5.02 -2.55
C LEU A 32 -16.53 5.61 -1.19
N ALA A 33 -17.16 5.16 -0.10
CA ALA A 33 -16.81 5.58 1.26
C ALA A 33 -15.57 4.87 1.79
N ALA A 34 -15.27 3.68 1.28
CA ALA A 34 -14.04 2.98 1.60
C ALA A 34 -12.82 3.80 1.08
N PRO A 35 -11.75 3.97 1.88
CA PRO A 35 -10.54 4.61 1.39
C PRO A 35 -10.00 3.78 0.22
N SER A 36 -10.12 4.31 -0.99
CA SER A 36 -9.59 3.65 -2.18
C SER A 36 -8.08 3.46 -1.99
N PRO A 37 -7.52 2.28 -2.26
CA PRO A 37 -6.07 2.07 -2.27
C PRO A 37 -5.36 3.00 -3.27
N GLU A 38 -6.07 3.61 -4.21
CA GLU A 38 -5.55 4.62 -5.14
C GLU A 38 -5.55 6.04 -4.54
N SER A 39 -6.48 6.33 -3.62
CA SER A 39 -6.47 7.57 -2.81
C SER A 39 -5.44 7.53 -1.69
N SER A 40 -5.08 6.31 -1.26
CA SER A 40 -3.89 6.05 -0.46
C SER A 40 -2.70 5.91 -1.40
N GLN A 41 -2.29 7.01 -2.05
CA GLN A 41 -0.89 7.09 -2.49
C GLN A 41 -0.07 6.68 -1.27
N ARG A 42 0.52 5.47 -1.30
CA ARG A 42 1.50 5.07 -0.28
C ARG A 42 2.39 6.29 -0.14
N PRO A 43 2.52 6.89 1.06
CA PRO A 43 3.35 8.08 1.21
C PRO A 43 4.67 7.74 0.55
N LYS A 44 5.12 8.60 -0.38
CA LYS A 44 6.42 8.42 -1.03
C LYS A 44 7.44 8.35 0.11
N ARG A 45 7.82 7.13 0.50
CA ARG A 45 8.71 6.92 1.64
C ARG A 45 10.01 7.59 1.29
N ASN A 46 10.45 8.48 2.17
CA ASN A 46 11.75 9.12 2.03
C ASN A 46 12.76 8.23 2.75
N ILE A 47 13.94 8.02 2.17
CA ILE A 47 15.03 7.32 2.87
C ILE A 47 15.40 8.02 4.19
N LEU A 48 15.16 9.34 4.26
CA LEU A 48 15.34 10.14 5.48
C LEU A 48 14.36 9.78 6.59
N ASP A 49 13.25 9.10 6.32
CA ASP A 49 12.32 8.60 7.34
C ASP A 49 12.99 7.55 8.24
N LEU A 50 14.12 6.97 7.80
CA LEU A 50 14.91 5.99 8.56
C LEU A 50 16.07 6.63 9.35
N HIS A 51 16.31 7.93 9.18
CA HIS A 51 17.43 8.60 9.82
C HIS A 51 17.31 8.55 11.35
N GLY A 52 18.34 8.04 12.03
CA GLY A 52 18.40 7.99 13.48
C GLY A 52 17.64 6.84 14.15
N LEU A 53 16.81 6.08 13.42
CA LEU A 53 16.07 4.95 14.00
C LEU A 53 16.97 3.85 14.60
N GLY A 54 18.23 3.77 14.17
CA GLY A 54 19.21 2.84 14.72
C GLY A 54 20.05 3.39 15.88
N ALA A 55 20.00 4.69 16.19
CA ALA A 55 21.00 5.32 17.06
C ALA A 55 21.11 4.63 18.44
N ASP A 56 19.96 4.36 19.06
CA ASP A 56 19.89 3.70 20.37
C ASP A 56 20.25 2.21 20.29
N LEU A 57 19.92 1.56 19.17
CA LEU A 57 20.25 0.14 18.96
C LEU A 57 21.76 -0.09 18.80
N TRP A 58 22.45 0.86 18.19
CA TRP A 58 23.89 0.80 17.95
C TRP A 58 24.72 1.43 19.08
N GLN A 59 24.06 1.88 20.15
CA GLN A 59 24.76 2.51 21.27
C GLN A 59 25.71 1.51 21.95
N GLY A 60 26.98 1.88 22.07
CA GLY A 60 28.02 1.05 22.69
C GLY A 60 28.59 -0.04 21.79
N ILE A 61 28.12 -0.17 20.54
CA ILE A 61 28.73 -1.04 19.53
C ILE A 61 29.85 -0.26 18.83
N ASP A 62 31.06 -0.81 18.81
CA ASP A 62 32.14 -0.28 17.98
C ASP A 62 31.84 -0.62 16.50
N ALA A 63 31.53 0.43 15.73
CA ALA A 63 31.20 0.27 14.31
C ALA A 63 32.35 -0.32 13.49
N GLN A 64 33.60 -0.01 13.85
CA GLN A 64 34.78 -0.48 13.13
C GLN A 64 35.06 -1.94 13.43
N GLU A 65 34.89 -2.37 14.68
CA GLU A 65 34.98 -3.79 15.07
C GLU A 65 33.90 -4.61 14.36
N TYR A 66 32.65 -4.17 14.42
CA TYR A 66 31.52 -4.86 13.77
C TYR A 66 31.74 -5.04 12.26
N VAL A 67 32.20 -4.00 11.55
CA VAL A 67 32.51 -4.09 10.11
C VAL A 67 33.69 -5.04 9.85
N THR A 68 34.65 -5.11 10.76
CA THR A 68 35.83 -5.98 10.63
C THR A 68 35.42 -7.45 10.76
N GLU A 69 34.56 -7.79 11.72
CA GLU A 69 34.01 -9.13 11.87
C GLU A 69 33.18 -9.55 10.65
N LEU A 70 32.32 -8.66 10.15
CA LEU A 70 31.50 -8.94 8.98
C LEU A 70 32.35 -9.21 7.72
N ARG A 71 33.44 -8.45 7.52
CA ARG A 71 34.39 -8.70 6.42
C ARG A 71 35.08 -10.03 6.55
N ARG A 72 35.58 -10.35 7.76
CA ARG A 72 36.18 -11.66 8.03
C ARG A 72 35.20 -12.77 7.70
N GLU A 73 33.95 -12.67 8.14
CA GLU A 73 32.93 -13.68 7.85
C GLU A 73 32.72 -13.88 6.34
N TRP A 74 32.66 -12.78 5.57
CA TRP A 74 32.49 -12.83 4.12
C TRP A 74 33.70 -13.40 3.39
N ASP A 75 34.92 -13.07 3.82
CA ASP A 75 36.16 -13.60 3.26
C ASP A 75 36.26 -15.13 3.45
N HIS A 76 35.67 -15.69 4.52
CA HIS A 76 35.61 -17.14 4.74
C HIS A 76 34.44 -17.84 4.00
N ARG A 77 33.49 -17.08 3.45
CA ARG A 77 32.35 -17.59 2.66
C ARG A 77 32.59 -17.57 1.16
N SER A 78 33.58 -16.81 0.69
CA SER A 78 34.03 -16.85 -0.70
C SER A 78 34.97 -18.05 -0.90
N PRO A 79 34.76 -18.90 -1.94
CA PRO A 79 35.63 -20.02 -2.25
C PRO A 79 37.02 -19.59 -2.74
#